data_AF-A0A1V9UKC1-F1
#
_entry.id   AF-A0A1V9UKC1-F1
#
_cell.length_a   1.000
_cell.length_b   1.000
_cell.length_c   1.000
_cell.angle_alpha   90.00
_cell.angle_beta   90.00
_cell.angle_gamma   90.00
#
_symmetry.space_group_name_H-M   'P 1'
#
loop_
_entity.id
_entity.type
_entity.pdbx_description
1 polymer ?
#
loop_
_entity_poly.entity_id
_entity_poly.type
_entity_poly.pdbx_seq_one_letter_code
_entity_poly.pdbx_strand_id
1 'polypeptide(L)'
;MAKSIEFHFELYENSFVNDPVWSVQASSAFPAVSIGDRFEHRALSNVAWSSPPSKGQEFRVKDVDHIFWEVDTHIGHKLMVLIDLTELG
;
A
#
# COMPACT_ATOMS: atom_id res chain seq x y z
N MET A 1 -13.07 -21.64 18.50
CA MET A 1 -11.67 -21.19 18.65
C MET A 1 -11.53 -19.85 17.94
N ALA A 2 -10.67 -18.94 18.42
CA ALA A 2 -10.39 -17.70 17.70
C ALA A 2 -9.61 -18.02 16.42
N LYS A 3 -10.03 -17.48 15.28
CA LYS A 3 -9.30 -17.59 14.01
C LYS A 3 -8.05 -16.72 14.05
N SER A 4 -6.95 -17.18 13.45
CA SER A 4 -5.77 -16.34 13.24
C SER A 4 -6.06 -15.24 12.22
N ILE A 5 -5.30 -14.15 12.26
CA ILE A 5 -5.39 -13.06 11.28
C ILE A 5 -4.13 -13.09 10.40
N GLU A 6 -4.32 -13.12 9.09
CA GLU A 6 -3.27 -12.94 8.10
C GLU A 6 -3.32 -11.52 7.53
N PHE A 7 -2.19 -10.84 7.53
CA PHE A 7 -2.11 -9.44 7.10
C PHE A 7 -1.48 -9.34 5.72
N HIS A 8 -2.11 -8.57 4.83
CA HIS A 8 -1.62 -8.28 3.49
C HIS A 8 -1.48 -6.77 3.31
N PHE A 9 -0.45 -6.34 2.59
CA PHE A 9 -0.26 -4.97 2.18
C PHE A 9 -0.06 -4.92 0.68
N GLU A 10 -0.78 -4.02 0.01
CA GLU A 10 -0.65 -3.78 -1.42
C GLU A 10 -0.49 -2.28 -1.67
N LEU A 11 0.52 -1.93 -2.46
CA LEU A 11 0.80 -0.58 -2.91
C LEU A 11 0.36 -0.43 -4.36
N TYR A 12 -0.39 0.62 -4.64
CA TYR A 12 -0.89 0.96 -5.96
C TYR A 12 -0.40 2.32 -6.39
N GLU A 13 -0.21 2.49 -7.69
CA GLU A 13 0.13 3.76 -8.32
C GLU A 13 -1.05 4.19 -9.21
N ASN A 14 -1.50 5.44 -9.07
CA ASN A 14 -2.59 6.08 -9.83
C ASN A 14 -4.02 5.49 -9.67
N SER A 15 -4.19 4.18 -9.54
CA SER A 15 -5.51 3.54 -9.37
C SER A 15 -5.46 2.18 -8.66
N PHE A 16 -6.47 1.88 -7.84
CA PHE A 16 -6.71 0.55 -7.26
C PHE A 16 -7.17 -0.52 -8.26
N VAL A 17 -7.53 -0.13 -9.49
CA VAL A 17 -7.99 -1.08 -10.53
C VAL A 17 -6.80 -1.78 -11.21
N ASN A 18 -5.62 -1.18 -11.16
CA ASN A 18 -4.40 -1.76 -11.73
C ASN A 18 -3.87 -2.90 -10.86
N ASP A 19 -2.89 -3.65 -11.35
CA ASP A 19 -2.14 -4.56 -10.47
C ASP A 19 -1.31 -3.75 -9.46
N PRO A 20 -1.12 -4.26 -8.21
CA PRO A 20 -0.29 -3.58 -7.24
C PRO A 20 1.17 -3.54 -7.70
N VAL A 21 1.80 -2.38 -7.58
CA VAL A 21 3.23 -2.21 -7.89
C VAL A 21 4.12 -2.92 -6.86
N TRP A 22 3.59 -3.17 -5.67
CA TRP A 22 4.26 -3.94 -4.63
C TRP A 22 3.25 -4.60 -3.69
N SER A 23 3.57 -5.80 -3.19
CA SER A 23 2.76 -6.48 -2.19
C SER A 23 3.60 -7.29 -1.21
N VAL A 24 3.07 -7.48 -0.01
CA VAL A 24 3.70 -8.32 1.03
C VAL A 24 2.65 -8.92 1.96
N GLN A 25 2.94 -10.10 2.49
CA GLN A 25 2.18 -10.76 3.55
C GLN A 25 2.97 -10.73 4.86
N ALA A 26 2.29 -10.56 5.98
CA ALA A 26 2.87 -10.52 7.31
C ALA A 26 2.02 -11.29 8.34
N SER A 27 2.66 -11.73 9.42
CA SER A 27 2.01 -12.35 10.58
C SER A 27 1.54 -11.34 11.63
N SER A 28 1.75 -10.04 11.39
CA SER A 28 1.37 -8.94 12.29
C SER A 28 0.83 -7.76 11.48
N ALA A 29 -0.01 -6.94 12.13
CA ALA A 29 -0.58 -5.75 11.51
C ALA A 29 0.50 -4.79 11.00
N PHE A 30 0.21 -4.14 9.87
CA PHE A 30 1.04 -3.06 9.35
C PHE A 30 0.83 -1.77 10.14
N PRO A 31 1.83 -0.86 10.18
CA PRO A 31 1.65 0.48 10.72
C PRO A 31 0.48 1.20 10.06
N ALA A 32 -0.17 2.10 10.81
CA ALA A 32 -1.21 2.95 10.26
C ALA A 32 -0.64 3.84 9.14
N VAL A 33 -1.42 4.01 8.07
CA VAL A 33 -1.11 4.86 6.92
C VAL A 33 -2.26 5.85 6.76
N SER A 34 -1.94 7.13 6.58
CA SER A 34 -2.92 8.20 6.43
C SER A 34 -2.82 8.85 5.05
N ILE A 35 -3.96 9.31 4.53
CA ILE A 35 -3.98 10.15 3.32
C ILE A 35 -3.14 11.40 3.57
N GLY A 36 -2.27 11.72 2.62
CA GLY A 36 -1.31 12.82 2.70
C GLY A 36 0.05 12.42 3.27
N ASP A 37 0.23 11.21 3.79
CA ASP A 37 1.56 10.75 4.23
C ASP A 37 2.53 10.71 3.04
N ARG A 38 3.78 11.10 3.28
CA ARG A 38 4.86 10.97 2.28
C ARG A 38 5.25 9.50 2.16
N PHE A 39 5.35 9.02 0.93
CA PHE A 39 5.85 7.69 0.63
C PHE A 39 7.30 7.71 0.13
N GLU A 40 8.19 7.02 0.85
CA GLU A 40 9.61 6.91 0.48
C GLU A 40 9.85 5.73 -0.47
N HIS A 41 9.66 5.98 -1.77
CA HIS A 41 9.79 4.97 -2.83
C HIS A 41 11.20 4.38 -2.98
N ARG A 42 12.25 5.06 -2.52
CA ARG A 42 13.64 4.59 -2.67
C ARG A 42 13.93 3.31 -1.88
N ALA A 43 13.14 3.04 -0.84
CA ALA A 43 13.23 1.80 -0.07
C ALA A 43 12.80 0.56 -0.89
N LEU A 44 12.04 0.75 -1.97
CA LEU A 44 11.58 -0.30 -2.88
C LEU A 44 12.25 -0.11 -4.25
N SER A 45 13.58 -0.18 -4.27
CA SER A 45 14.41 0.10 -5.46
C SER A 45 14.24 -0.90 -6.61
N ASN A 46 13.62 -2.06 -6.35
CA ASN A 46 13.32 -3.10 -7.33
C ASN A 46 11.90 -3.00 -7.92
N VAL A 47 11.09 -2.04 -7.49
CA VAL A 47 9.75 -1.79 -8.04
C VAL A 47 9.87 -0.95 -9.31
N ALA A 48 9.18 -1.38 -10.38
CA ALA A 48 9.09 -0.66 -11.63
C ALA A 48 7.98 0.41 -11.55
N TRP A 49 8.33 1.59 -11.02
CA TRP A 49 7.44 2.75 -10.97
C TRP A 49 7.05 3.21 -12.37
N SER A 50 5.78 3.58 -12.56
CA SER A 50 5.30 4.11 -13.85
C SER A 50 5.94 5.46 -14.17
N SER A 51 6.16 6.31 -13.15
CA SER A 51 6.93 7.55 -13.25
C SER A 51 7.56 7.89 -11.90
N PRO A 52 8.91 7.76 -11.75
CA PRO A 52 9.56 8.15 -10.50
C PRO A 52 9.47 9.67 -10.28
N PRO A 53 9.42 10.16 -9.03
CA PRO A 53 9.30 11.59 -8.76
C PRO A 53 10.52 12.36 -9.27
N SER A 54 10.27 13.45 -10.00
CA SER A 54 11.32 14.37 -10.46
C SER A 54 11.70 15.40 -9.38
N LYS A 55 12.64 16.30 -9.69
CA LYS A 55 13.04 17.36 -8.74
C LYS A 55 11.84 18.27 -8.48
N GLY A 56 11.39 18.32 -7.23
CA GLY A 56 10.21 19.09 -6.84
C GLY A 56 8.96 18.22 -6.68
N GLN A 57 9.05 16.90 -6.87
CA GLN A 57 7.92 15.98 -6.69
C GLN A 57 8.20 14.96 -5.62
N GLU A 58 7.14 14.43 -5.02
CA GLU A 58 7.18 13.27 -4.15
C GLU A 58 5.91 12.42 -4.29
N PHE A 59 6.00 11.16 -3.89
CA PHE A 59 4.80 10.34 -3.75
C PHE A 59 4.10 10.66 -2.42
N ARG A 60 2.79 10.86 -2.50
CA ARG A 60 1.92 11.02 -1.35
C ARG A 60 0.83 9.97 -1.38
N VAL A 61 0.43 9.49 -0.21
CA VAL A 61 -0.74 8.62 -0.08
C VAL A 61 -1.96 9.42 -0.49
N LYS A 62 -2.64 8.96 -1.53
CA LYS A 62 -3.83 9.59 -2.08
C LYS A 62 -5.11 8.99 -1.50
N ASP A 63 -5.10 7.68 -1.28
CA ASP A 63 -6.24 6.94 -0.76
C ASP A 63 -5.78 5.68 -0.01
N VAL A 64 -6.62 5.20 0.90
CA VAL A 64 -6.38 4.00 1.70
C VAL A 64 -7.67 3.19 1.76
N ASP A 65 -7.59 1.91 1.43
CA ASP A 65 -8.72 0.99 1.52
C ASP A 65 -8.36 -0.26 2.34
N HIS A 66 -9.40 -0.91 2.87
CA HIS A 66 -9.28 -2.12 3.67
C HIS A 66 -10.24 -3.20 3.18
N ILE A 67 -9.68 -4.35 2.83
CA ILE A 67 -10.47 -5.54 2.49
C ILE A 67 -10.33 -6.55 3.62
N PHE A 68 -11.46 -7.06 4.09
CA PHE A 68 -11.54 -8.15 5.05
C PHE A 68 -12.24 -9.34 4.40
N TRP A 69 -11.69 -10.53 4.61
CA TRP A 69 -12.35 -11.77 4.20
C TRP A 69 -12.14 -12.84 5.25
N GLU A 70 -13.02 -13.84 5.24
CA GLU A 70 -12.96 -14.96 6.14
C GLU A 70 -12.93 -16.26 5.34
N VAL A 71 -11.99 -17.13 5.68
CA VAL A 71 -11.94 -18.52 5.21
C VAL A 71 -12.00 -19.45 6.43
N ASP A 72 -12.09 -20.76 6.21
CA ASP A 72 -12.24 -21.72 7.31
C ASP A 72 -11.10 -21.65 8.33
N THR A 73 -9.88 -21.33 7.88
CA THR A 73 -8.67 -21.35 8.71
C THR A 73 -8.32 -20.01 9.35
N HIS A 74 -8.59 -18.88 8.69
CA HIS A 74 -8.16 -17.55 9.14
C HIS A 74 -9.07 -16.43 8.64
N ILE A 75 -8.86 -15.24 9.19
CA ILE A 75 -9.39 -13.97 8.69
C ILE A 75 -8.26 -13.26 7.95
N GLY A 76 -8.49 -12.83 6.72
CA GLY A 76 -7.56 -11.98 6.00
C GLY A 76 -7.88 -10.51 6.21
N HIS A 77 -6.84 -9.72 6.47
CA HIS A 77 -6.89 -8.25 6.51
C HIS A 77 -5.90 -7.70 5.49
N LYS A 78 -6.40 -7.04 4.46
CA LYS A 78 -5.58 -6.36 3.46
C LYS A 78 -5.68 -4.86 3.64
N LEU A 79 -4.52 -4.21 3.76
CA LEU A 79 -4.35 -2.76 3.64
C LEU A 79 -3.91 -2.44 2.21
N MET A 80 -4.71 -1.64 1.51
CA MET A 80 -4.43 -1.15 0.17
C MET A 80 -4.08 0.33 0.25
N VAL A 81 -2.93 0.72 -0.30
CA VAL A 81 -2.45 2.10 -0.27
C VAL A 81 -2.27 2.59 -1.70
N LEU A 82 -2.97 3.65 -2.07
CA LEU A 82 -2.80 4.32 -3.35
C LEU A 82 -1.86 5.50 -3.17
N ILE A 83 -0.80 5.55 -3.97
CA ILE A 83 0.09 6.71 -4.06
C ILE A 83 -0.04 7.42 -5.40
N ASP A 84 0.21 8.72 -5.37
CA ASP A 84 0.25 9.57 -6.55
C ASP A 84 1.36 10.62 -6.41
N LEU A 85 1.83 11.14 -7.55
CA LEU A 85 2.82 12.21 -7.58
C LEU A 85 2.18 13.53 -7.13
N THR A 86 2.89 14.27 -6.28
CA THR A 86 2.49 15.60 -5.82
C THR A 86 3.68 16.55 -5.92
N GLU A 87 3.43 17.78 -6.37
CA GLU A 87 4.42 18.86 -6.38
C GLU A 87 4.71 19.35 -4.95
N LEU A 88 5.97 19.61 -4.66
CA LEU A 88 6.44 20.27 -3.44
C LEU A 88 6.14 21.77 -3.59
N GLY A 89 5.26 22.29 -2.72
CA GLY A 89 4.96 23.71 -2.62
C GLY A 89 6.09 24.56 -2.05
#